data_AF-A0AAU9DB05-F1
#
_entry.id   AF-A0AAU9DB05-F1
#
_cell.length_a   1.000
_cell.length_b   1.000
_cell.length_c   1.000
_cell.angle_alpha   90.00
_cell.angle_beta   90.00
_cell.angle_gamma   90.00
#
_symmetry.space_group_name_H-M   'P 1'
#
loop_
_entity.id
_entity.type
_entity.pdbx_description
1 polymer ?
#
loop_
_entity_poly.entity_id
_entity_poly.type
_entity_poly.pdbx_seq_one_letter_code
_entity_poly.pdbx_strand_id
1 'polypeptide(L)'
;MKINGIINPNILGDISNKKNKQEAETSFSNVLKGIVEDANNLQKDANLKTQNFVSGKIDNIQEVMVAGQKAEIAMSFVIEVRNKLLDAYQEFSRMQV
;
A
#
# COMPACT_ATOMS: atom_id res chain seq x y z
N MET A 1 -46.36 -42.66 1.15
CA MET A 1 -45.20 -41.75 1.32
C MET A 1 -45.57 -40.38 0.78
N LYS A 2 -45.47 -39.33 1.59
CA LYS A 2 -45.65 -37.93 1.14
C LYS A 2 -44.26 -37.35 0.92
N ILE A 3 -43.93 -37.02 -0.32
CA ILE A 3 -42.70 -36.28 -0.68
C ILE A 3 -43.10 -34.81 -0.72
N ASN A 4 -42.75 -34.07 0.33
CA ASN A 4 -42.95 -32.64 0.44
C ASN A 4 -41.57 -31.97 0.56
N GLY A 5 -41.34 -30.98 -0.30
CA GLY A 5 -40.32 -29.95 -0.10
C GLY A 5 -38.99 -30.24 -0.79
N ILE A 6 -38.69 -29.47 -1.83
CA ILE A 6 -37.59 -28.47 -1.87
C ILE A 6 -37.68 -27.85 -3.28
N ILE A 7 -38.45 -26.78 -3.42
CA ILE A 7 -38.18 -25.75 -4.44
C ILE A 7 -38.30 -24.41 -3.70
N ASN A 8 -37.15 -23.88 -3.30
CA ASN A 8 -37.04 -22.56 -2.69
C ASN A 8 -36.89 -21.53 -3.83
N PRO A 9 -37.83 -20.59 -4.01
CA PRO A 9 -37.81 -19.64 -5.13
C PRO A 9 -36.73 -18.55 -5.03
N ASN A 10 -35.88 -18.57 -3.99
CA ASN A 10 -34.88 -17.51 -3.75
C ASN A 10 -33.51 -17.71 -4.42
N ILE A 11 -33.36 -18.68 -5.32
CA ILE A 11 -32.09 -18.91 -6.05
C ILE A 11 -31.74 -17.82 -7.08
N LEU A 12 -32.61 -16.85 -7.33
CA LEU A 12 -32.37 -15.74 -8.26
C LEU A 12 -31.83 -14.45 -7.59
N GLY A 13 -31.74 -14.41 -6.25
CA GLY A 13 -31.21 -13.25 -5.51
C GLY A 13 -29.72 -13.28 -5.21
N ASP A 14 -29.06 -14.45 -5.32
CA ASP A 14 -27.69 -14.66 -4.85
C ASP A 14 -26.61 -14.44 -5.94
N ILE A 15 -27.02 -14.30 -7.20
CA ILE A 15 -26.09 -14.12 -8.34
C ILE A 15 -25.76 -12.64 -8.57
N SER A 16 -26.59 -11.71 -8.10
CA SER A 16 -26.39 -10.27 -8.31
C SER A 16 -25.32 -9.66 -7.38
N ASN A 17 -24.96 -10.33 -6.28
CA ASN A 17 -24.16 -9.73 -5.20
C ASN A 17 -22.72 -10.28 -5.07
N LYS A 18 -22.20 -10.99 -6.08
CA LYS A 18 -20.86 -11.62 -6.02
C LYS A 18 -19.86 -11.17 -7.08
N LYS A 19 -20.14 -10.10 -7.84
CA LYS A 19 -19.23 -9.55 -8.87
C LYS A 19 -19.02 -8.03 -8.83
N ASN A 20 -19.44 -7.34 -7.76
CA ASN A 20 -19.23 -5.89 -7.59
C ASN A 20 -18.58 -5.52 -6.24
N LYS A 21 -17.74 -6.40 -5.68
CA LYS A 21 -17.05 -6.15 -4.39
C LYS A 21 -15.54 -6.45 -4.40
N GLN A 22 -14.94 -6.59 -5.58
CA GLN A 22 -13.48 -6.68 -5.71
C GLN A 22 -12.86 -5.42 -6.35
N GLU A 23 -13.67 -4.54 -6.92
CA GLU A 23 -13.27 -3.22 -7.45
C GLU A 23 -13.89 -2.06 -6.66
N ALA A 24 -14.40 -2.33 -5.45
CA ALA A 24 -14.82 -1.28 -4.53
C ALA A 24 -13.57 -0.63 -3.93
N GLU A 25 -13.06 0.35 -4.67
CA GLU A 25 -12.17 1.42 -4.21
C GLU A 25 -11.00 0.96 -3.33
N THR A 26 -9.84 0.72 -3.94
CA THR A 26 -8.61 0.90 -3.16
C THR A 26 -8.58 2.36 -2.74
N SER A 27 -9.05 2.65 -1.52
CA SER A 27 -9.09 4.01 -0.99
C SER A 27 -7.72 4.65 -1.16
N PHE A 28 -7.68 5.90 -1.59
CA PHE A 28 -6.43 6.66 -1.70
C PHE A 28 -5.60 6.58 -0.40
N SER A 29 -6.28 6.56 0.76
CA SER A 29 -5.62 6.38 2.06
C SER A 29 -4.89 5.04 2.18
N ASN A 30 -5.42 3.97 1.60
CA ASN A 30 -4.79 2.64 1.61
C ASN A 30 -3.55 2.62 0.69
N VAL A 31 -3.63 3.27 -0.48
CA VAL A 31 -2.49 3.41 -1.38
C VAL A 31 -1.37 4.22 -0.71
N LEU A 32 -1.72 5.38 -0.13
CA LEU A 32 -0.75 6.23 0.56
C LEU A 32 -0.10 5.50 1.74
N LYS A 33 -0.89 4.77 2.53
CA LYS A 33 -0.38 3.93 3.61
C LYS A 33 0.59 2.87 3.09
N GLY A 34 0.25 2.21 1.98
CA GLY A 34 1.12 1.24 1.32
C GLY A 34 2.46 1.85 0.91
N ILE A 35 2.45 3.02 0.27
CA ILE A 35 3.68 3.71 -0.15
C ILE A 35 4.58 4.03 1.06
N VAL A 36 4.00 4.52 2.16
CA VAL A 36 4.76 4.82 3.39
C VAL A 36 5.32 3.55 4.02
N GLU A 37 4.55 2.47 4.03
CA GLU A 37 4.97 1.17 4.56
C GLU A 37 6.11 0.57 3.71
N ASP A 38 6.03 0.68 2.39
CA ASP A 38 7.06 0.24 1.46
C ASP A 38 8.37 1.01 1.64
N ALA A 39 8.30 2.35 1.76
CA ALA A 39 9.47 3.17 2.04
C ALA A 39 10.12 2.81 3.39
N ASN A 40 9.31 2.54 4.43
CA ASN A 40 9.80 2.08 5.73
C ASN A 40 10.46 0.70 5.63
N ASN A 41 9.90 -0.22 4.83
CA ASN A 41 10.48 -1.54 4.61
C ASN A 41 11.83 -1.44 3.89
N LEU A 42 11.95 -0.59 2.87
CA LEU A 42 13.22 -0.33 2.20
C LEU A 42 14.27 0.27 3.14
N GLN A 43 13.87 1.21 4.00
CA GLN A 43 14.76 1.77 5.02
C GLN A 43 15.26 0.72 6.01
N LYS A 44 14.38 -0.18 6.46
CA LYS A 44 14.75 -1.29 7.34
C LYS A 44 15.69 -2.27 6.67
N ASP A 45 15.45 -2.62 5.40
CA ASP A 45 16.34 -3.49 4.63
C ASP A 45 17.74 -2.87 4.46
N ALA A 46 17.81 -1.58 4.11
CA ALA A 46 19.06 -0.85 4.02
C ALA A 46 19.83 -0.85 5.36
N ASN A 47 19.14 -0.64 6.48
CA ASN A 47 19.74 -0.67 7.81
C ASN A 47 20.24 -2.08 8.17
N LEU A 48 19.46 -3.12 7.86
CA LEU A 48 19.83 -4.52 8.11
C LEU A 48 21.07 -4.90 7.31
N LYS A 49 21.11 -4.57 6.01
CA LYS A 49 22.26 -4.80 5.15
C LYS A 49 23.48 -4.03 5.65
N THR A 50 23.31 -2.77 6.04
CA THR A 50 24.41 -1.98 6.64
C THR A 50 24.95 -2.65 7.90
N GLN A 51 24.07 -3.10 8.81
CA GLN A 51 24.48 -3.79 10.03
C GLN A 51 25.19 -5.11 9.74
N ASN A 52 24.68 -5.90 8.81
CA ASN A 52 25.30 -7.16 8.41
C ASN A 52 26.68 -6.93 7.78
N PHE A 53 26.86 -5.87 7.00
CA PHE A 53 28.14 -5.51 6.41
C PHE A 53 29.16 -5.08 7.46
N VAL A 54 28.77 -4.15 8.36
CA VAL A 54 29.65 -3.68 9.43
C VAL A 54 30.02 -4.80 10.42
N SER A 55 29.13 -5.78 10.60
CA SER A 55 29.39 -6.97 11.43
C SER A 55 30.16 -8.08 10.70
N GLY A 56 30.55 -7.89 9.44
CA GLY A 56 31.32 -8.87 8.66
C GLY A 56 30.52 -10.12 8.26
N LYS A 57 29.18 -10.07 8.34
CA LYS A 57 28.29 -11.17 7.91
C LYS A 57 28.06 -11.18 6.40
N ILE A 58 28.30 -10.05 5.73
CA ILE A 58 28.25 -9.90 4.29
C ILE A 58 29.43 -9.03 3.83
N ASP A 59 30.12 -9.47 2.78
CA ASP A 59 31.25 -8.75 2.21
C ASP A 59 30.84 -7.85 1.02
N ASN A 60 29.57 -7.93 0.61
CA ASN A 60 29.07 -7.22 -0.56
C ASN A 60 28.59 -5.80 -0.23
N ILE A 61 29.51 -4.84 -0.29
CA ILE A 61 29.21 -3.42 -0.15
C ILE A 61 28.23 -2.89 -1.21
N GLN A 62 28.19 -3.49 -2.42
CA GLN A 62 27.32 -3.02 -3.50
C GLN A 62 25.84 -3.20 -3.13
N GLU A 63 25.49 -4.29 -2.46
CA GLU A 63 24.13 -4.51 -1.98
C GLU A 63 23.70 -3.49 -0.93
N VAL A 64 24.61 -3.11 -0.02
CA VAL A 64 24.34 -2.08 0.99
C VAL A 64 24.10 -0.73 0.31
N MET A 65 24.95 -0.36 -0.65
CA MET A 65 24.81 0.89 -1.39
C MET A 65 23.50 0.94 -2.18
N VAL A 66 23.16 -0.15 -2.89
CA VAL A 66 21.91 -0.22 -3.66
C VAL A 66 20.68 -0.17 -2.74
N ALA A 67 20.71 -0.87 -1.62
CA ALA A 67 19.61 -0.82 -0.66
C ALA A 67 19.45 0.59 -0.05
N GLY A 68 20.56 1.24 0.29
CA GLY A 68 20.57 2.63 0.75
C GLY A 68 19.96 3.60 -0.27
N GLN A 69 20.39 3.52 -1.54
CA GLN A 69 19.84 4.34 -2.61
C GLN A 69 18.34 4.12 -2.82
N LYS A 70 17.87 2.87 -2.77
CA LYS A 70 16.45 2.55 -2.87
C LYS A 70 15.65 3.20 -1.73
N ALA A 71 16.15 3.10 -0.50
CA ALA A 71 15.50 3.72 0.65
C ALA A 71 15.45 5.25 0.53
N GLU A 72 16.53 5.88 0.08
CA GLU A 72 16.61 7.33 -0.10
C GLU A 72 15.63 7.84 -1.16
N ILE A 73 15.57 7.18 -2.33
CA ILE A 73 14.63 7.54 -3.40
C ILE A 73 13.18 7.35 -2.93
N ALA A 74 12.87 6.22 -2.29
CA ALA A 74 11.53 5.95 -1.80
C ALA A 74 11.08 6.95 -0.73
N MET A 75 11.97 7.33 0.19
CA MET A 75 11.68 8.33 1.21
C MET A 75 11.47 9.72 0.61
N SER A 76 12.30 10.10 -0.37
CA SER A 76 12.14 11.36 -1.10
C SER A 76 10.78 11.43 -1.81
N PHE A 77 10.38 10.33 -2.45
CA PHE A 77 9.06 10.22 -3.06
C PHE A 77 7.91 10.39 -2.06
N VAL A 78 7.99 9.77 -0.88
CA VAL A 78 6.99 9.95 0.19
C VAL A 78 6.88 11.42 0.61
N ILE A 79 8.01 12.12 0.73
CA ILE A 79 8.04 13.55 1.09
C ILE A 79 7.36 14.39 0.01
N GLU A 80 7.64 14.12 -1.27
CA GLU A 80 6.99 14.82 -2.39
C GLU A 80 5.47 14.61 -2.39
N VAL A 81 5.02 13.38 -2.21
CA VAL A 81 3.59 13.06 -2.10
C VAL A 81 2.96 13.80 -0.92
N ARG A 82 3.61 13.78 0.26
CA ARG A 82 3.15 14.54 1.44
C ARG A 82 3.01 16.03 1.13
N ASN A 83 4.02 16.63 0.50
CA ASN A 83 4.01 18.05 0.16
C ASN A 83 2.87 18.36 -0.81
N LYS A 84 2.67 17.56 -1.85
CA LYS A 84 1.57 17.77 -2.81
C LYS A 84 0.19 17.66 -2.18
N LEU A 85 0.02 16.78 -1.20
CA LEU A 85 -1.23 16.68 -0.45
C LEU A 85 -1.49 17.90 0.43
N LEU A 86 -0.44 18.44 1.07
CA LEU A 86 -0.54 19.69 1.83
C LEU A 86 -0.86 20.87 0.90
N ASP A 87 -0.20 20.96 -0.25
CA ASP A 87 -0.46 21.99 -1.27
C ASP A 87 -1.92 21.94 -1.72
N ALA A 88 -2.43 20.75 -2.07
CA ALA A 88 -3.82 20.57 -2.49
C ALA A 88 -4.81 20.98 -1.40
N TYR A 89 -4.55 20.60 -0.14
CA TYR A 89 -5.38 21.02 0.99
C TYR A 89 -5.40 22.55 1.15
N GLN A 90 -4.23 23.19 1.09
CA GLN A 90 -4.14 24.65 1.18
C GLN A 90 -4.85 25.35 0.02
N GLU A 91 -4.79 24.80 -1.19
CA GLU A 91 -5.45 25.36 -2.37
C GLU A 91 -6.98 25.34 -2.23
N PHE A 92 -7.55 24.21 -1.80
CA PHE A 92 -8.98 24.13 -1.53
C PHE A 92 -9.43 25.10 -0.43
N SER A 93 -8.59 25.30 0.60
CA SER A 93 -8.88 26.28 1.66
C SER A 93 -8.87 27.72 1.15
N ARG A 94 -8.04 28.06 0.15
CA ARG A 94 -7.98 29.39 -0.44
C ARG A 94 -9.12 29.68 -1.42
N MET A 95 -9.72 28.64 -2.00
CA MET A 95 -10.89 28.79 -2.88
C MET A 95 -12.21 29.05 -2.14
N GLN A 96 -12.30 28.69 -0.85
CA GLN A 96 -13.53 28.81 -0.05
C GLN A 96 -13.64 30.11 0.77
N VAL A 97 -12.63 30.99 0.70
CA VAL A 97 -12.71 32.34 1.29
C VAL A 97 -13.14 33.40 0.29
#